data_AF-A0AAU9UFX5-F1
#
_entry.id   AF-A0AAU9UFX5-F1
#
_cell.length_a   1.000
_cell.length_b   1.000
_cell.length_c   1.000
_cell.angle_alpha   90.00
_cell.angle_beta   90.00
_cell.angle_gamma   90.00
#
_symmetry.space_group_name_H-M   'P 1'
#
loop_
_entity.id
_entity.type
_entity.pdbx_description
1 polymer ?
#
loop_
_entity_poly.entity_id
_entity_poly.type
_entity_poly.pdbx_seq_one_letter_code
_entity_poly.pdbx_strand_id
1 'polypeptide(L)'
;MTKEKLLLEMGRTIDIGTLLDLIAAGLPDFILNIIDKEALQDTADLFNEVSKFEYMDKYDIGSVDGYEARIDLLVDKYCSKRPYRCTIEDKKEIKKDTLDTKLIEESYSPYAAPVTLALKKEKNRKSRLCID
;
A
#
# COMPACT_ATOMS: atom_id res chain seq x y z
N MET A 1 -0.22 44.50 32.77
CA MET A 1 -0.28 43.05 32.52
C MET A 1 1.00 42.64 31.80
N THR A 2 1.72 41.64 32.32
CA THR A 2 3.02 41.20 31.78
C THR A 2 2.83 40.52 30.42
N LYS A 3 3.73 40.77 29.45
CA LYS A 3 3.69 40.20 28.09
C LYS A 3 3.48 38.68 28.07
N GLU A 4 4.01 37.98 29.07
CA GLU A 4 3.84 36.53 29.24
C GLU A 4 2.39 36.10 29.47
N LYS A 5 1.59 36.90 30.20
CA LYS A 5 0.16 36.63 30.41
C LYS A 5 -0.65 36.78 29.13
N LEU A 6 -0.31 37.76 28.29
CA LEU A 6 -0.94 37.97 26.98
C LEU A 6 -0.61 36.83 26.01
N LEU A 7 0.65 36.38 25.98
CA LEU A 7 1.06 35.22 25.17
C LEU A 7 0.36 33.92 25.62
N LEU A 8 0.16 33.73 26.93
CA LEU A 8 -0.58 32.59 27.48
C LEU A 8 -2.09 32.63 27.22
N GLU A 9 -2.70 33.82 27.12
CA GLU A 9 -4.10 33.97 26.72
C GLU A 9 -4.28 33.75 25.21
N MET A 10 -3.37 34.27 24.38
CA MET A 10 -3.36 34.00 22.93
C MET A 10 -3.11 32.52 22.60
N GLY A 11 -2.31 31.82 23.41
CA GLY A 11 -2.04 30.38 23.24
C GLY A 11 -3.21 29.46 23.60
N ARG A 12 -4.28 29.96 24.25
CA ARG A 12 -5.48 29.16 24.59
C ARG A 12 -6.59 29.25 23.54
N THR A 13 -6.49 30.18 22.59
CA THR A 13 -7.48 30.40 21.53
C THR A 13 -6.80 30.39 20.16
N ILE A 14 -6.07 29.32 19.85
CA ILE A 14 -5.66 29.11 18.45
C ILE A 14 -6.96 28.86 17.69
N ASP A 15 -7.26 29.76 16.76
CA ASP A 15 -8.41 29.63 15.89
C ASP A 15 -8.29 28.35 15.04
N ILE A 16 -9.40 27.63 14.88
CA ILE A 16 -9.41 26.31 14.24
C ILE A 16 -8.87 26.40 12.81
N GLY A 17 -9.15 27.50 12.10
CA GLY A 17 -8.61 27.76 10.77
C GLY A 17 -7.08 27.89 10.76
N THR A 18 -6.50 28.55 11.78
CA THR A 18 -5.04 28.69 11.89
C THR A 18 -4.36 27.36 12.19
N LEU A 19 -5.04 26.48 12.95
CA LEU A 19 -4.56 25.13 13.23
C LEU A 19 -4.59 24.25 11.97
N LEU A 20 -5.67 24.34 11.17
CA LEU A 20 -5.81 23.65 9.89
C LEU A 20 -4.73 24.08 8.90
N ASP A 21 -4.47 25.39 8.78
CA ASP A 21 -3.42 25.91 7.91
C ASP A 21 -2.02 25.42 8.30
N LEU A 22 -1.74 25.31 9.61
CA LEU A 22 -0.47 24.79 10.11
C LEU A 22 -0.27 23.31 9.76
N ILE A 23 -1.32 22.51 9.88
CA ILE A 23 -1.29 21.07 9.53
C ILE A 23 -1.16 20.91 8.01
N ALA A 24 -1.93 21.68 7.25
CA ALA A 24 -1.88 21.67 5.79
C ALA A 24 -0.49 22.07 5.26
N ALA A 25 0.20 23.02 5.89
CA ALA A 25 1.56 23.40 5.54
C ALA A 25 2.59 22.26 5.73
N GLY A 26 2.28 21.23 6.52
CA GLY A 26 3.08 20.03 6.68
C GLY A 26 2.79 18.93 5.65
N LEU A 27 1.77 19.08 4.81
CA LEU A 27 1.39 18.11 3.80
C LEU A 27 2.12 18.34 2.47
N PRO A 28 2.44 17.27 1.70
CA PRO A 28 2.98 17.39 0.35
C PRO A 28 2.04 18.15 -0.62
N ASP A 29 2.63 18.90 -1.56
CA ASP A 29 1.90 19.76 -2.53
C ASP A 29 0.80 19.04 -3.32
N PHE A 30 0.97 17.75 -3.62
CA PHE A 30 -0.02 16.97 -4.36
C PHE A 30 -1.28 16.66 -3.55
N ILE A 31 -1.17 16.54 -2.22
CA ILE A 31 -2.31 16.33 -1.31
C ILE A 31 -3.04 17.66 -1.12
N LEU A 32 -2.27 18.76 -0.97
CA LEU A 32 -2.81 20.11 -0.82
C LEU A 32 -3.69 20.58 -1.97
N ASN A 33 -3.39 20.17 -3.20
CA ASN A 33 -4.18 20.54 -4.38
C ASN A 33 -5.50 19.76 -4.53
N ILE A 34 -5.66 18.65 -3.79
CA ILE A 34 -6.86 17.81 -3.84
C ILE A 34 -7.81 18.15 -2.69
N ILE A 35 -7.27 18.60 -1.56
CA ILE A 35 -8.06 18.99 -0.39
C ILE A 35 -8.69 20.36 -0.63
N ASP A 36 -10.02 20.41 -0.58
CA ASP A 36 -10.77 21.66 -0.66
C ASP A 36 -10.79 22.36 0.71
N LYS A 37 -9.90 23.35 0.88
CA LYS A 37 -9.69 24.04 2.15
C LYS A 37 -10.92 24.85 2.61
N GLU A 38 -11.79 25.24 1.69
CA GLU A 38 -12.99 26.03 2.00
C GLU A 38 -14.14 25.16 2.54
N ALA A 39 -14.10 23.85 2.29
CA ALA A 39 -15.13 22.90 2.73
C ALA A 39 -14.88 22.33 4.14
N LEU A 40 -13.70 22.57 4.72
CA LEU A 40 -13.25 21.97 5.97
C LEU A 40 -13.63 22.84 7.18
N GLN A 41 -14.51 22.31 8.04
CA GLN A 41 -14.95 23.01 9.27
C GLN A 41 -14.11 22.62 10.48
N ASP A 42 -13.71 21.35 10.59
CA ASP A 42 -12.97 20.83 11.74
C ASP A 42 -11.68 20.09 11.34
N THR A 43 -10.75 19.95 12.30
CA THR A 43 -9.51 19.16 12.14
C THR A 43 -9.76 17.68 11.91
N ALA A 44 -10.91 17.18 12.37
CA ALA A 44 -11.34 15.80 12.14
C ALA A 44 -11.70 15.54 10.67
N ASP A 45 -12.28 16.52 9.98
CA ASP A 45 -12.60 16.40 8.56
C ASP A 45 -11.33 16.38 7.72
N LEU A 46 -10.34 17.23 8.07
CA LEU A 46 -9.04 17.23 7.41
C LEU A 46 -8.34 15.89 7.60
N PHE A 47 -8.39 15.35 8.82
CA PHE A 47 -7.83 14.03 9.13
C PHE A 47 -8.50 12.93 8.30
N ASN A 48 -9.83 12.90 8.23
CA ASN A 48 -10.56 11.90 7.43
C ASN A 48 -10.22 12.00 5.93
N GLU A 49 -10.08 13.21 5.40
CA GLU A 49 -9.75 13.43 3.99
C GLU A 49 -8.32 13.04 3.67
N VAL A 50 -7.37 13.34 4.57
CA VAL A 50 -5.98 12.86 4.44
C VAL A 50 -5.91 11.34 4.59
N SER A 51 -6.65 10.74 5.52
CA SER A 51 -6.69 9.30 5.72
C SER A 51 -7.24 8.54 4.51
N LYS A 52 -8.12 9.14 3.70
CA LYS A 52 -8.52 8.55 2.40
C LYS A 52 -7.36 8.38 1.42
N PHE A 53 -6.28 9.14 1.59
CA PHE A 53 -5.08 9.03 0.78
C PHE A 53 -3.99 8.14 1.42
N GLU A 54 -4.26 7.47 2.56
CA GLU A 54 -3.33 6.50 3.16
C GLU A 54 -2.96 5.35 2.20
N TYR A 55 -3.89 4.97 1.31
CA TYR A 55 -3.66 3.98 0.25
C TYR A 55 -2.67 4.43 -0.84
N MET A 56 -2.23 5.70 -0.84
CA MET A 56 -1.17 6.19 -1.72
C MET A 56 0.23 5.77 -1.21
N ASP A 57 0.34 5.11 -0.06
CA ASP A 57 1.59 4.50 0.35
C ASP A 57 2.05 3.48 -0.71
N LYS A 58 3.31 3.59 -1.14
CA LYS A 58 3.87 2.82 -2.25
C LYS A 58 3.84 1.31 -2.00
N TYR A 59 3.64 0.91 -0.75
CA TYR A 59 3.65 -0.47 -0.30
C TYR A 59 2.26 -1.04 -0.01
N ASP A 60 1.21 -0.23 -0.10
CA ASP A 60 -0.15 -0.75 -0.01
C ASP A 60 -0.55 -1.43 -1.32
N ILE A 61 -1.14 -2.61 -1.19
CA ILE A 61 -1.58 -3.45 -2.31
C ILE A 61 -3.05 -3.14 -2.66
N GLY A 62 -3.79 -2.52 -1.74
CA GLY A 62 -5.23 -2.33 -1.85
C GLY A 62 -6.00 -3.65 -1.69
N SER A 63 -7.25 -3.57 -1.24
CA SER A 63 -8.13 -4.73 -1.11
C SER A 63 -9.57 -4.31 -1.42
N VAL A 64 -10.31 -5.16 -2.13
CA VAL A 64 -11.72 -4.95 -2.46
C VAL A 64 -12.54 -5.99 -1.71
N ASP A 65 -13.45 -5.53 -0.86
CA ASP A 65 -14.33 -6.42 -0.09
C ASP A 65 -15.66 -6.66 -0.84
N GLY A 66 -16.23 -7.86 -0.68
CA GLY A 66 -17.57 -8.19 -1.15
C GLY A 66 -17.67 -8.81 -2.56
N TYR A 67 -16.55 -9.05 -3.23
CA TYR A 67 -16.52 -9.73 -4.53
C TYR A 67 -15.36 -10.73 -4.62
N GLU A 68 -15.67 -11.99 -4.96
CA GLU A 68 -14.68 -13.02 -5.27
C GLU A 68 -14.58 -13.23 -6.78
N ALA A 69 -13.38 -13.09 -7.33
CA ALA A 69 -13.15 -13.33 -8.75
C ALA A 69 -13.25 -14.83 -9.08
N ARG A 70 -14.18 -15.20 -9.97
CA ARG A 70 -14.29 -16.55 -10.52
C ARG A 70 -13.74 -16.59 -11.94
N ILE A 71 -13.00 -17.65 -12.27
CA ILE A 71 -12.42 -17.86 -13.59
C ILE A 71 -13.09 -19.08 -14.21
N ASP A 72 -13.91 -18.86 -15.24
CA ASP A 72 -14.58 -19.94 -15.96
C ASP A 72 -13.61 -20.61 -16.95
N LEU A 73 -13.58 -21.95 -16.92
CA LEU A 73 -12.73 -22.75 -17.81
C LEU A 73 -13.50 -23.12 -19.09
N LEU A 74 -12.82 -23.02 -20.24
CA LEU A 74 -13.36 -23.49 -21.52
C LEU A 74 -13.47 -25.01 -21.59
N VAL A 75 -12.55 -25.72 -20.92
CA VAL A 75 -12.48 -27.17 -20.86
C VAL A 75 -12.06 -27.58 -19.45
N ASP A 76 -12.78 -28.53 -18.85
CA ASP A 76 -12.46 -29.07 -17.53
C ASP A 76 -11.30 -30.08 -17.61
N LYS A 77 -10.08 -29.55 -17.79
CA LYS A 77 -8.85 -30.34 -17.86
C LYS A 77 -7.75 -29.70 -17.03
N TYR A 78 -7.22 -30.48 -16.10
CA TYR A 78 -6.08 -30.07 -15.28
C TYR A 78 -4.79 -29.93 -16.10
N CYS A 79 -4.02 -28.88 -15.81
CA CYS A 79 -2.67 -28.68 -16.33
C CYS A 79 -1.67 -28.72 -15.17
N SER A 80 -0.83 -29.75 -15.14
CA SER A 80 0.26 -29.88 -14.16
C SER A 80 1.59 -29.94 -14.88
N LYS A 81 2.30 -28.81 -14.90
CA LYS A 81 3.65 -28.69 -15.46
C LYS A 81 4.68 -29.02 -14.39
N ARG A 82 5.80 -29.63 -14.81
CA ARG A 82 6.91 -29.94 -13.90
C ARG A 82 7.66 -28.65 -13.53
N PRO A 83 7.99 -28.43 -12.24
CA PRO A 83 8.81 -27.30 -11.82
C PRO A 83 10.17 -27.27 -12.52
N TYR A 84 10.69 -26.08 -12.79
CA TYR A 84 12.04 -25.92 -13.30
C TYR A 84 13.09 -26.32 -12.24
N ARG A 85 14.29 -26.65 -12.73
CA ARG A 85 15.43 -26.89 -11.86
C ARG A 85 15.90 -25.56 -11.27
N CYS A 86 15.78 -25.41 -9.95
CA CYS A 86 16.22 -24.23 -9.22
C CYS A 86 17.47 -24.54 -8.38
N THR A 87 18.34 -23.54 -8.19
CA THR A 87 19.44 -23.61 -7.23
C THR A 87 18.92 -23.53 -5.79
N ILE A 88 19.76 -23.85 -4.81
CA ILE A 88 19.38 -23.77 -3.38
C ILE A 88 19.09 -22.32 -2.98
N GLU A 89 19.84 -21.37 -3.54
CA GLU A 89 19.68 -19.93 -3.31
C GLU A 89 18.35 -19.43 -3.88
N ASP A 90 18.05 -19.76 -5.14
CA ASP A 90 16.78 -19.39 -5.79
C ASP A 90 15.58 -19.94 -5.00
N LYS A 91 15.65 -21.19 -4.52
CA LYS A 91 14.58 -21.79 -3.72
C LYS A 91 14.33 -21.05 -2.40
N LYS A 92 15.38 -20.54 -1.75
CA LYS A 92 15.25 -19.76 -0.52
C LYS A 92 14.63 -18.40 -0.78
N GLU A 93 15.03 -17.73 -1.86
CA GLU A 93 14.47 -16.43 -2.24
C GLU A 93 12.99 -16.56 -2.62
N ILE A 94 12.63 -17.58 -3.41
CA ILE A 94 11.23 -17.85 -3.76
C ILE A 94 10.37 -18.06 -2.50
N LYS A 95 10.82 -18.91 -1.55
CA LYS A 95 10.05 -19.17 -0.32
C LYS A 95 9.88 -17.92 0.54
N LYS A 96 10.90 -17.08 0.61
CA LYS A 96 10.87 -15.84 1.40
C LYS A 96 9.84 -14.86 0.86
N ASP A 97 9.86 -14.63 -0.46
CA ASP A 97 9.00 -13.63 -1.08
C ASP A 97 7.52 -14.06 -1.13
N THR A 98 7.22 -15.36 -1.15
CA THR A 98 5.82 -15.85 -1.25
C THR A 98 5.08 -15.87 0.08
N LEU A 99 5.71 -16.35 1.16
CA LEU A 99 5.00 -16.67 2.42
C LEU A 99 4.82 -15.48 3.36
N ASP A 100 5.68 -14.46 3.24
CA ASP A 100 5.60 -13.27 4.10
C ASP A 100 4.48 -12.30 3.65
N THR A 101 3.92 -12.50 2.46
CA THR A 101 2.84 -11.66 1.91
C THR A 101 1.49 -12.35 2.05
N LYS A 102 0.45 -11.61 2.44
CA LYS A 102 -0.95 -12.11 2.50
C LYS A 102 -1.57 -12.38 1.11
N LEU A 103 -0.75 -12.39 0.04
CA LEU A 103 -1.19 -12.54 -1.34
C LEU A 103 -1.17 -13.99 -1.83
N ILE A 104 -0.34 -14.84 -1.22
CA ILE A 104 -0.16 -16.23 -1.64
C ILE A 104 -0.29 -17.13 -0.41
N GLU A 105 -1.04 -18.22 -0.56
CA GLU A 105 -1.22 -19.23 0.48
C GLU A 105 -0.80 -20.62 0.00
N GLU A 106 -0.48 -21.50 0.95
CA GLU A 106 -0.23 -22.90 0.64
C GLU A 106 -1.54 -23.60 0.29
N SER A 107 -1.58 -24.29 -0.85
CA SER A 107 -2.77 -25.01 -1.32
C SER A 107 -2.40 -26.34 -1.97
N TYR A 108 -3.35 -27.27 -1.99
CA TYR A 108 -3.23 -28.56 -2.68
C TYR A 108 -4.07 -28.52 -3.96
N SER A 109 -3.45 -28.11 -5.06
CA SER A 109 -4.13 -27.94 -6.35
C SER A 109 -3.67 -28.98 -7.38
N PRO A 110 -4.60 -29.52 -8.21
CA PRO A 110 -4.23 -30.32 -9.38
C PRO A 110 -3.61 -29.46 -10.50
N TYR A 111 -3.76 -28.13 -10.43
CA TYR A 111 -3.13 -27.18 -11.33
C TYR A 111 -1.73 -26.82 -10.80
N ALA A 112 -0.73 -26.91 -11.67
CA ALA A 112 0.64 -26.53 -11.33
C ALA A 112 1.35 -25.87 -12.51
N ALA A 113 1.98 -24.73 -12.25
CA ALA A 113 2.81 -24.01 -13.19
C ALA A 113 4.24 -23.87 -12.63
N PRO A 114 5.28 -23.96 -13.46
CA PRO A 114 6.64 -23.84 -12.99
C PRO A 114 7.00 -22.38 -12.74
N VAL A 115 7.88 -22.16 -11.76
CA VAL A 115 8.27 -20.82 -11.32
C VAL A 115 9.75 -20.57 -11.62
N THR A 116 10.09 -19.34 -12.01
CA THR A 116 11.47 -18.90 -12.27
C THR A 116 11.73 -17.52 -11.66
N LEU A 117 13.01 -17.20 -11.45
CA LEU A 117 13.44 -15.85 -11.07
C LEU A 117 14.07 -15.14 -12.28
N ALA A 118 13.51 -13.99 -12.63
CA ALA A 118 13.99 -13.11 -13.68
C ALA A 118 14.92 -12.00 -13.13
N LEU A 119 15.87 -11.57 -13.97
CA LEU A 119 16.81 -10.50 -13.66
C LEU A 119 16.07 -9.16 -13.56
N LYS A 120 16.22 -8.48 -12.42
CA LYS A 120 15.74 -7.10 -12.25
C LYS A 120 16.91 -6.13 -12.50
N LYS A 121 16.79 -5.31 -13.56
CA LYS A 121 17.84 -4.36 -14.00
C LYS A 121 18.35 -3.45 -12.86
N GLU A 122 17.46 -2.96 -12.01
CA GLU A 122 17.82 -2.08 -10.88
C GLU A 122 18.73 -2.73 -9.83
N LYS A 123 18.50 -4.02 -9.53
CA LYS A 123 19.23 -4.73 -8.46
C LYS A 123 20.38 -5.59 -9.00
N ASN A 124 20.56 -5.63 -10.33
CA ASN A 124 21.50 -6.50 -11.05
C ASN A 124 21.51 -7.96 -10.56
N ARG A 125 20.36 -8.45 -10.07
CA ARG A 125 20.19 -9.79 -9.50
C ARG A 125 18.82 -10.37 -9.87
N LYS A 126 18.73 -11.69 -9.92
CA LYS A 126 17.46 -12.40 -10.15
C LYS A 126 16.60 -12.26 -8.90
N SER A 127 15.55 -11.45 -8.99
CA SER A 127 14.70 -11.13 -7.82
C SER A 127 13.24 -10.89 -8.20
N ARG A 128 12.88 -11.10 -9.46
CA ARG A 128 11.48 -11.02 -9.92
C ARG A 128 10.94 -12.43 -10.08
N LEU A 129 9.91 -12.77 -9.32
CA LEU A 129 9.20 -14.04 -9.45
C LEU A 129 8.37 -14.04 -10.75
N CYS A 130 8.50 -15.10 -11.55
CA CYS A 130 7.78 -15.28 -12.81
C CYS A 130 7.18 -16.70 -12.88
N ILE A 131 5.94 -16.80 -13.34
CA ILE A 131 5.17 -18.06 -13.48
C ILE A 131 4.85 -18.24 -14.97
N ASP A 132 5.03 -19.45 -15.51
CA ASP A 132 4.81 -19.79 -16.93
C ASP A 132 3.54 -20.62 -17.21
#